data_AF-A0A0D2K9T3-F1
#
_entry.id   AF-A0A0D2K9T3-F1
#
_cell.length_a   1.000
_cell.length_b   1.000
_cell.length_c   1.000
_cell.angle_alpha   90.00
_cell.angle_beta   90.00
_cell.angle_gamma   90.00
#
_symmetry.space_group_name_H-M   'P 1'
#
loop_
_entity.id
_entity.type
_entity.pdbx_description
1 polymer ?
#
loop_
_entity_poly.entity_id
_entity_poly.type
_entity_poly.pdbx_seq_one_letter_code
_entity_poly.pdbx_strand_id
1 'polypeptide(L)'
;MSPIPESHYGRVEALNLPRLSWAAFAGDAAAVRRCLQEGEEIHQTVSLVNQNKQEVHGITPLYLASHHPAGFRAAAQNGHLDVCRELLNAGADVLRGCSIPATGESFGPTDIALIHFHLRTWWLLNDAKAKRCSKLAGRRSMKHGAHLAQPLIAEGAQLSSGGALMI
;
A
#
# COMPACT_ATOMS: atom_id res chain seq x y z
N MET A 1 26.68 16.05 24.83
CA MET A 1 25.49 15.52 24.14
C MET A 1 24.27 16.23 24.66
N SER A 2 23.57 16.99 23.83
CA SER A 2 22.25 17.53 24.17
C SER A 2 21.18 16.48 23.91
N PRO A 3 20.15 16.34 24.76
CA PRO A 3 19.07 15.37 24.52
C PRO A 3 18.30 15.79 23.27
N ILE A 4 18.07 14.83 22.38
CA ILE A 4 17.26 14.99 21.17
C ILE A 4 15.80 15.15 21.65
N PRO A 5 15.05 16.16 21.18
CA PRO A 5 13.68 16.38 21.63
C PRO A 5 12.82 15.15 21.32
N GLU A 6 12.07 14.69 22.33
CA GLU A 6 11.11 13.60 22.24
C GLU A 6 10.16 13.86 21.06
N SER A 7 10.40 13.17 19.94
CA SER A 7 9.42 13.19 18.85
C SER A 7 8.14 12.53 19.35
N HIS A 8 6.99 13.11 19.00
CA HIS A 8 5.63 12.69 19.39
C HIS A 8 5.26 11.21 19.09
N TYR A 9 6.20 10.41 18.60
CA TYR A 9 6.22 8.95 18.71
C TYR A 9 7.09 8.55 19.92
N GLY A 10 6.64 8.85 21.14
CA GLY A 10 7.37 8.64 22.39
C GLY A 10 7.62 7.18 22.80
N ARG A 11 7.82 6.26 21.85
CA ARG A 11 8.07 4.84 22.18
C ARG A 11 8.66 3.98 21.07
N VAL A 12 9.43 4.56 20.15
CA VAL A 12 10.08 3.74 19.10
C VAL A 12 11.03 2.71 19.73
N GLU A 13 11.65 3.00 20.87
CA GLU A 13 12.54 2.08 21.60
C GLU A 13 11.83 0.90 22.31
N ALA A 14 10.50 0.82 22.32
CA ALA A 14 9.76 -0.24 23.01
C ALA A 14 8.79 -1.05 22.12
N LEU A 15 8.85 -0.88 20.79
CA LEU A 15 8.10 -1.73 19.89
C LEU A 15 8.95 -2.97 19.61
N ASN A 16 8.61 -4.10 20.25
CA ASN A 16 9.19 -5.42 19.97
C ASN A 16 8.76 -5.91 18.58
N LEU A 17 9.22 -5.20 17.54
CA LEU A 17 8.92 -5.50 16.16
C LEU A 17 9.84 -6.64 15.68
N PRO A 18 9.33 -7.55 14.84
CA PRO A 18 10.17 -8.43 14.05
C PRO A 18 11.23 -7.63 13.28
N ARG A 19 12.39 -8.24 13.03
CA ARG A 19 13.57 -7.58 12.43
C ARG A 19 13.23 -6.93 11.09
N LEU A 20 12.54 -7.64 10.19
CA LEU A 20 12.09 -7.07 8.91
C LEU A 20 11.16 -5.85 9.10
N SER A 21 10.19 -5.95 10.02
CA SER A 21 9.26 -4.84 10.33
C SER A 21 9.98 -3.63 10.91
N TRP A 22 10.96 -3.85 11.79
CA TRP A 22 11.81 -2.78 12.33
C TRP A 22 12.65 -2.12 11.24
N ALA A 23 13.35 -2.92 10.43
CA ALA A 23 14.16 -2.42 9.33
C ALA A 23 13.32 -1.59 8.33
N ALA A 24 12.11 -2.05 8.05
CA ALA A 24 11.18 -1.33 7.19
C ALA A 24 10.71 0.00 7.81
N PHE A 25 10.37 0.00 9.10
CA PHE A 25 9.99 1.20 9.85
C PHE A 25 11.15 2.22 9.95
N ALA A 26 12.38 1.73 10.16
CA ALA A 26 13.58 2.56 10.27
C ALA A 26 14.07 3.10 8.92
N GLY A 27 13.62 2.53 7.80
CA GLY A 27 14.06 2.92 6.46
C GLY A 27 15.40 2.31 6.04
N ASP A 28 15.83 1.25 6.70
CA ASP A 28 17.12 0.59 6.41
C ASP A 28 16.96 -0.46 5.30
N ALA A 29 17.15 -0.03 4.05
CA ALA A 29 17.08 -0.92 2.89
C ALA A 29 18.11 -2.06 2.92
N ALA A 30 19.27 -1.86 3.54
CA ALA A 30 20.29 -2.90 3.64
C ALA A 30 19.88 -3.99 4.64
N ALA A 31 19.32 -3.60 5.79
CA ALA A 31 18.76 -4.53 6.75
C ALA A 31 17.54 -5.26 6.19
N VAL A 32 16.66 -4.57 5.44
CA VAL A 32 15.51 -5.21 4.75
C VAL A 32 15.99 -6.30 3.79
N ARG A 33 16.96 -5.99 2.91
CA ARG A 33 17.52 -7.00 2.00
C ARG A 33 18.10 -8.19 2.74
N ARG A 34 18.82 -7.95 3.84
CA ARG A 34 19.38 -9.03 4.66
C ARG A 34 18.30 -9.92 5.28
N CYS A 35 17.28 -9.33 5.89
CA CYS A 35 16.17 -10.09 6.50
C CYS A 35 15.44 -10.95 5.45
N LEU A 36 15.22 -10.41 4.25
CA LEU A 36 14.61 -11.15 3.14
C LEU A 36 15.50 -12.29 2.63
N GLN A 37 16.82 -12.08 2.54
CA GLN A 37 17.78 -13.14 2.19
C GLN A 37 17.83 -14.26 3.23
N GLU A 38 17.66 -13.91 4.51
CA GLU A 38 17.57 -14.87 5.62
C GLU A 38 16.22 -15.60 5.67
N GLY A 39 15.28 -15.27 4.77
CA GLY A 39 13.98 -15.94 4.64
C GLY A 39 12.91 -15.45 5.61
N GLU A 40 13.04 -14.24 6.16
CA GLU A 40 11.99 -13.64 6.99
C GLU A 40 10.68 -13.45 6.20
N GLU A 41 9.54 -13.68 6.87
CA GLU A 41 8.21 -13.65 6.27
C GLU A 41 7.80 -12.22 5.87
N ILE A 42 7.70 -11.97 4.56
CA ILE A 42 7.45 -10.64 3.99
C ILE A 42 6.07 -10.06 4.35
N HIS A 43 5.09 -10.92 4.63
CA HIS A 43 3.75 -10.51 5.01
C HIS A 43 3.49 -10.62 6.52
N GLN A 44 4.54 -10.78 7.34
CA GLN A 44 4.39 -10.88 8.77
C GLN A 44 3.70 -9.63 9.30
N THR A 45 2.55 -9.82 9.96
CA THR A 45 1.75 -8.72 10.47
C THR A 45 2.04 -8.45 11.93
N VAL A 46 2.05 -7.18 12.31
CA VAL A 46 2.10 -6.74 13.71
C VAL A 46 0.84 -5.98 14.08
N SER A 47 0.64 -5.77 15.39
CA SER A 47 -0.40 -4.88 15.91
C SER A 47 0.26 -3.73 16.66
N LEU A 48 -0.18 -2.51 16.41
CA LEU A 48 0.37 -1.29 17.00
C LEU A 48 -0.77 -0.39 17.48
N VAL A 49 -0.44 0.58 18.33
CA VAL A 49 -1.39 1.60 18.79
C VAL A 49 -1.11 2.90 18.02
N ASN A 50 -2.15 3.48 17.42
CA ASN A 50 -2.03 4.75 16.70
C ASN A 50 -2.03 5.97 17.65
N GLN A 51 -1.93 7.17 17.08
CA GLN A 51 -1.92 8.43 17.83
C GLN A 51 -3.21 8.69 18.62
N ASN A 52 -4.34 8.10 18.18
CA ASN A 52 -5.64 8.19 18.85
C ASN A 52 -5.82 7.12 19.94
N LYS A 53 -4.76 6.41 20.34
CA LYS A 53 -4.79 5.30 21.31
C LYS A 53 -5.67 4.12 20.86
N GLN A 54 -5.84 3.93 19.56
CA GLN A 54 -6.60 2.81 19.00
C GLN A 54 -5.65 1.71 18.55
N GLU A 55 -6.06 0.46 18.75
CA GLU A 55 -5.34 -0.70 18.20
C GLU A 55 -5.53 -0.78 16.68
N VAL A 56 -4.42 -1.06 16.00
CA VAL A 56 -4.34 -1.24 14.56
C VAL A 56 -3.71 -2.59 14.30
N HIS A 57 -4.43 -3.49 13.63
CA HIS A 57 -3.96 -4.85 13.33
C HIS A 57 -3.64 -5.02 11.85
N GLY A 58 -2.86 -6.05 11.54
CA GLY A 58 -2.55 -6.40 10.15
C GLY A 58 -1.46 -5.52 9.51
N ILE A 59 -0.69 -4.80 10.31
CA ILE A 59 0.37 -3.91 9.83
C ILE A 59 1.51 -4.75 9.26
N THR A 60 1.83 -4.56 7.98
CA THR A 60 2.91 -5.26 7.27
C THR A 60 4.20 -4.42 7.25
N PRO A 61 5.36 -5.02 6.92
CA PRO A 61 6.59 -4.25 6.68
C PRO A 61 6.40 -3.18 5.60
N LEU A 62 5.64 -3.46 4.53
CA LEU A 62 5.38 -2.47 3.47
C LEU A 62 4.55 -1.28 3.97
N TYR A 63 3.57 -1.53 4.84
CA TYR A 63 2.82 -0.47 5.52
C TYR A 63 3.75 0.41 6.36
N LEU A 64 4.63 -0.21 7.16
CA LEU A 64 5.57 0.51 8.02
C LEU A 64 6.56 1.36 7.23
N ALA A 65 7.05 0.87 6.09
CA ALA A 65 7.92 1.63 5.20
C ALA A 65 7.21 2.82 4.52
N SER A 66 5.90 2.72 4.33
CA SER A 66 5.08 3.78 3.75
C SER A 66 4.79 4.89 4.76
N HIS A 67 4.85 4.56 6.04
CA HIS A 67 4.74 5.46 7.18
C HIS A 67 6.13 6.04 7.52
N HIS A 68 6.18 7.31 7.96
CA HIS A 68 7.43 7.92 8.44
C HIS A 68 7.18 8.56 9.81
N PRO A 69 7.86 8.11 10.87
CA PRO A 69 7.81 8.82 12.15
C PRO A 69 8.54 10.16 12.00
N ALA A 70 7.88 11.25 12.39
CA ALA A 70 8.33 12.64 12.22
C ALA A 70 9.74 12.99 12.79
N GLY A 71 10.43 12.06 13.45
CA GLY A 71 11.77 12.25 14.02
C GLY A 71 12.95 12.01 13.09
N PHE A 72 12.78 11.35 11.94
CA PHE A 72 13.90 11.08 11.00
C PHE A 72 14.01 12.17 9.92
N ARG A 73 14.70 13.29 10.23
CA ARG A 73 14.84 14.45 9.31
C ARG A 73 15.40 14.11 7.91
N ALA A 74 16.10 12.98 7.75
CA ALA A 74 16.69 12.56 6.47
C ALA A 74 15.71 11.86 5.51
N ALA A 75 14.60 11.29 5.98
CA ALA A 75 13.64 10.55 5.13
C ALA A 75 12.34 11.31 4.82
N ALA A 76 12.14 12.48 5.45
CA ALA A 76 10.93 13.30 5.38
C ALA A 76 10.51 13.78 3.98
N GLN A 77 11.38 13.70 2.96
CA GLN A 77 11.04 14.16 1.61
C GLN A 77 10.66 13.04 0.62
N ASN A 78 11.04 11.79 0.90
CA ASN A 78 10.87 10.70 -0.07
C ASN A 78 10.01 9.54 0.45
N GLY A 79 9.69 9.49 1.75
CA GLY A 79 9.32 8.23 2.39
C GLY A 79 10.48 7.22 2.29
N HIS A 80 10.35 6.03 2.87
CA HIS A 80 11.38 4.99 2.72
C HIS A 80 11.28 4.33 1.34
N LEU A 81 11.38 5.13 0.27
CA LEU A 81 11.12 4.76 -1.12
C LEU A 81 11.91 3.51 -1.54
N ASP A 82 13.18 3.45 -1.18
CA ASP A 82 14.05 2.33 -1.52
C ASP A 82 13.64 1.06 -0.76
N VAL A 83 13.26 1.18 0.50
CA VAL A 83 12.67 0.05 1.24
C VAL A 83 11.39 -0.43 0.58
N CYS A 84 10.48 0.48 0.19
CA CYS A 84 9.26 0.10 -0.51
C CYS A 84 9.56 -0.64 -1.81
N ARG A 85 10.59 -0.22 -2.56
CA ARG A 85 11.04 -0.94 -3.77
C ARG A 85 11.54 -2.35 -3.45
N GLU A 86 12.39 -2.49 -2.44
CA GLU A 86 12.92 -3.81 -2.03
C GLU A 86 11.79 -4.75 -1.62
N LEU A 87 10.85 -4.28 -0.80
CA LEU A 87 9.70 -5.06 -0.37
C LEU A 87 8.80 -5.43 -1.55
N LEU A 88 8.48 -4.50 -2.46
CA LEU A 88 7.69 -4.81 -3.65
C LEU A 88 8.39 -5.82 -4.58
N ASN A 89 9.71 -5.68 -4.78
CA ASN A 89 10.51 -6.60 -5.58
C ASN A 89 10.55 -8.01 -4.97
N ALA A 90 10.54 -8.09 -3.64
CA ALA A 90 10.45 -9.35 -2.90
C ALA A 90 9.03 -9.94 -2.84
N GLY A 91 8.04 -9.27 -3.45
CA GLY A 91 6.67 -9.78 -3.58
C GLY A 91 5.67 -9.27 -2.54
N ALA A 92 5.99 -8.18 -1.83
CA ALA A 92 5.06 -7.58 -0.87
C ALA A 92 3.73 -7.20 -1.55
N ASP A 93 2.60 -7.52 -0.90
CA ASP A 93 1.28 -7.26 -1.45
C ASP A 93 0.86 -5.83 -1.12
N VAL A 94 0.92 -4.97 -2.14
CA VAL A 94 0.53 -3.56 -2.06
C VAL A 94 -0.94 -3.35 -1.71
N LEU A 95 -1.80 -4.36 -1.89
CA LEU A 95 -3.22 -4.29 -1.57
C LEU A 95 -3.52 -4.64 -0.09
N ARG A 96 -2.52 -5.15 0.64
CA ARG A 96 -2.72 -5.61 2.02
C ARG A 96 -2.67 -4.44 2.99
N GLY A 97 -3.85 -3.96 3.38
CA GLY A 97 -4.02 -2.93 4.39
C GLY A 97 -4.09 -3.46 5.82
N CYS A 98 -3.95 -2.53 6.77
CA CYS A 98 -4.27 -2.74 8.17
C CYS A 98 -5.75 -2.45 8.43
N SER A 99 -6.24 -2.80 9.62
CA SER A 99 -7.59 -2.45 10.08
C SER A 99 -7.58 -1.86 11.48
N ILE A 100 -8.53 -0.97 11.76
CA ILE A 100 -8.77 -0.38 13.07
C ILE A 100 -10.12 -0.91 13.57
N PRO A 101 -10.18 -1.92 14.46
CA PRO A 101 -11.44 -2.52 14.87
C PRO A 101 -12.43 -1.54 15.49
N ALA A 102 -11.91 -0.53 16.21
CA ALA A 102 -12.72 0.48 16.87
C ALA A 102 -13.56 1.33 15.90
N THR A 103 -13.06 1.58 14.68
CA THR A 103 -13.76 2.40 13.67
C THR A 103 -14.25 1.59 12.48
N GLY A 104 -13.75 0.37 12.30
CA GLY A 104 -14.00 -0.45 11.11
C GLY A 104 -13.23 0.03 9.87
N GLU A 105 -12.36 1.04 10.01
CA GLU A 105 -11.58 1.58 8.91
C GLU A 105 -10.42 0.66 8.55
N SER A 106 -9.99 0.74 7.29
CA SER A 106 -8.82 0.04 6.77
C SER A 106 -7.97 0.97 5.94
N PHE A 107 -6.65 0.85 6.09
CA PHE A 107 -5.68 1.68 5.40
C PHE A 107 -4.61 0.81 4.74
N GLY A 108 -4.41 1.01 3.45
CA GLY A 108 -3.35 0.40 2.68
C GLY A 108 -2.04 1.19 2.72
N PRO A 109 -0.93 0.60 2.26
CA PRO A 109 0.35 1.30 2.08
C PRO A 109 0.21 2.60 1.27
N THR A 110 -0.59 2.59 0.19
CA THR A 110 -0.84 3.78 -0.63
C THR A 110 -1.55 4.89 0.16
N ASP A 111 -2.53 4.55 1.00
CA ASP A 111 -3.32 5.54 1.75
C ASP A 111 -2.44 6.25 2.78
N ILE A 112 -1.59 5.49 3.48
CA ILE A 112 -0.63 6.04 4.45
C ILE A 112 0.42 6.92 3.77
N ALA A 113 0.97 6.48 2.63
CA ALA A 113 1.91 7.31 1.89
C ALA A 113 1.30 8.67 1.48
N LEU A 114 -0.01 8.70 1.19
CA LEU A 114 -0.72 9.94 0.89
C LEU A 114 -0.95 10.80 2.14
N ILE A 115 -1.44 10.20 3.23
CA ILE A 115 -1.71 10.89 4.51
C ILE A 115 -0.46 11.60 5.04
N HIS A 116 0.72 11.01 4.84
CA HIS A 116 2.01 11.59 5.24
C HIS A 116 2.71 12.40 4.13
N PHE A 117 2.04 12.63 3.00
CA PHE A 117 2.57 13.40 1.85
C PHE A 117 3.88 12.85 1.26
N HIS A 118 4.11 11.54 1.35
CA HIS A 118 5.22 10.86 0.69
C HIS A 118 4.91 10.62 -0.79
N LEU A 119 4.81 11.70 -1.57
CA LEU A 119 4.30 11.64 -2.95
C LEU A 119 5.07 10.65 -3.84
N ARG A 120 6.40 10.54 -3.70
CA ARG A 120 7.19 9.58 -4.49
C ARG A 120 6.86 8.13 -4.14
N THR A 121 6.77 7.82 -2.85
CA THR A 121 6.34 6.50 -2.37
C THR A 121 4.90 6.22 -2.77
N TRP A 122 4.02 7.21 -2.68
CA TRP A 122 2.64 7.09 -3.15
C TRP A 122 2.58 6.74 -4.63
N TRP A 123 3.32 7.44 -5.49
CA TRP A 123 3.39 7.16 -6.92
C TRP A 123 3.89 5.74 -7.21
N LEU A 124 4.96 5.30 -6.53
CA LEU A 124 5.48 3.94 -6.64
C LEU A 124 4.42 2.89 -6.25
N LEU A 125 3.77 3.08 -5.10
CA LEU A 125 2.76 2.14 -4.60
C LEU A 125 1.51 2.15 -5.46
N ASN A 126 1.11 3.32 -5.99
CA ASN A 126 -0.06 3.45 -6.84
C ASN A 126 0.16 2.76 -8.21
N ASP A 127 1.35 2.87 -8.79
CA ASP A 127 1.74 2.11 -9.99
C ASP A 127 1.74 0.60 -9.72
N ALA A 128 2.33 0.16 -8.60
CA ALA A 128 2.31 -1.24 -8.19
C ALA A 128 0.87 -1.76 -7.97
N LYS A 129 0.00 -0.95 -7.37
CA LYS A 129 -1.43 -1.23 -7.17
C LYS A 129 -2.14 -1.40 -8.50
N ALA A 130 -1.95 -0.49 -9.46
CA ALA A 130 -2.54 -0.58 -10.79
C ALA A 130 -2.14 -1.87 -11.51
N LYS A 131 -0.83 -2.22 -11.48
CA LYS A 131 -0.29 -3.47 -12.05
C LYS A 131 -0.87 -4.72 -11.39
N ARG A 132 -1.08 -4.69 -10.06
CA ARG A 132 -1.66 -5.82 -9.32
C ARG A 132 -3.13 -6.02 -9.65
N CYS A 133 -3.90 -4.93 -9.72
CA CYS A 133 -5.32 -4.94 -10.07
C CYS A 133 -5.54 -5.44 -11.51
N SER A 134 -4.74 -4.99 -12.48
CA SER A 134 -4.83 -5.47 -13.87
C SER A 134 -4.54 -6.96 -13.99
N LYS A 135 -3.52 -7.47 -13.28
CA LYS A 135 -3.20 -8.90 -13.21
C LYS A 135 -4.33 -9.74 -12.59
N LEU A 136 -5.05 -9.20 -11.60
CA LEU A 136 -6.22 -9.86 -11.00
C LEU A 136 -7.41 -9.87 -11.98
N ALA A 137 -7.66 -8.77 -12.70
CA ALA A 137 -8.70 -8.68 -13.71
C ALA A 137 -8.48 -9.66 -14.87
N GLY A 138 -7.24 -9.74 -15.40
CA GLY A 138 -6.88 -10.71 -16.44
C GLY A 138 -7.06 -12.17 -16.01
N ARG A 139 -6.79 -12.48 -14.74
CA ARG A 139 -7.04 -13.83 -14.17
C ARG A 139 -8.53 -14.18 -14.03
N ARG A 140 -9.39 -13.19 -13.75
CA ARG A 140 -10.85 -13.40 -13.71
C ARG A 140 -11.45 -13.60 -15.10
N SER A 141 -10.93 -12.89 -16.10
CA SER A 141 -11.30 -13.06 -17.51
C SER A 141 -10.98 -14.48 -18.01
N MET A 142 -9.82 -15.04 -17.67
CA MET A 142 -9.50 -16.44 -18.03
C MET A 142 -10.38 -17.50 -17.34
N LYS A 143 -10.99 -17.19 -16.20
CA LYS A 143 -11.90 -18.13 -15.50
C LYS A 143 -13.36 -18.06 -15.97
N HIS A 144 -13.78 -16.95 -16.57
CA HIS A 144 -15.14 -16.73 -17.09
C HIS A 144 -15.20 -16.62 -18.62
N GLY A 145 -14.06 -16.67 -19.30
CA GLY A 145 -13.91 -16.53 -20.75
C GLY A 145 -14.23 -17.78 -21.57
N ALA A 146 -14.99 -18.73 -21.04
CA ALA A 146 -15.52 -19.85 -21.82
C ALA A 146 -16.94 -19.59 -22.37
N HIS A 147 -17.63 -18.48 -22.02
CA HIS A 147 -19.00 -18.32 -22.56
C HIS A 147 -19.59 -16.93 -22.77
N LEU A 148 -18.91 -15.81 -22.48
CA LEU A 148 -19.54 -14.48 -22.61
C LEU A 148 -18.60 -13.41 -23.18
N ALA A 149 -17.93 -13.70 -24.29
CA ALA A 149 -17.35 -12.66 -25.14
C ALA A 149 -18.42 -12.20 -26.14
N GLN A 150 -19.23 -11.22 -25.77
CA GLN A 150 -19.81 -10.29 -26.74
C GLN A 150 -19.22 -8.91 -26.49
N PRO A 151 -18.45 -8.36 -27.45
CA PRO A 151 -17.91 -7.01 -27.32
C PRO A 151 -19.04 -6.00 -27.48
N LEU A 152 -19.18 -5.08 -26.52
CA LEU A 152 -19.89 -3.83 -26.74
C LEU A 152 -19.10 -3.03 -27.79
N ILE A 153 -19.49 -3.15 -29.05
CA ILE A 153 -19.14 -2.18 -30.07
C ILE A 153 -20.04 -0.96 -29.84
N ALA A 154 -19.41 0.16 -29.50
CA ALA A 154 -20.04 1.46 -29.60
C ALA A 154 -20.19 1.80 -31.08
N GLU A 155 -21.41 1.83 -31.60
CA GLU A 155 -21.72 2.50 -32.87
C GLU A 155 -22.51 3.77 -32.57
N GLY A 156 -21.87 4.89 -32.87
CA GLY A 156 -22.54 6.16 -33.02
C GLY A 156 -23.10 6.30 -34.43
N ALA A 157 -24.29 6.91 -34.48
CA ALA A 157 -24.90 7.67 -35.58
C ALA A 157 -25.37 6.93 -36.85
N GLN A 158 -26.67 7.06 -37.16
CA GLN A 158 -27.12 7.82 -38.34
C GLN A 158 -28.63 8.16 -38.25
N LEU A 159 -28.96 9.42 -38.54
CA LEU A 159 -30.30 9.96 -38.79
C LEU A 159 -30.82 9.52 -40.18
N SER A 160 -32.13 9.28 -40.29
CA SER A 160 -33.03 9.48 -41.46
C SER A 160 -34.24 8.54 -41.31
N SER A 161 -35.45 8.75 -41.81
CA SER A 161 -36.25 9.89 -42.28
C SER A 161 -37.62 9.28 -42.65
N GLY A 162 -38.73 9.93 -42.28
CA GLY A 162 -39.99 9.91 -43.05
C GLY A 162 -40.94 8.70 -42.91
N GLY A 163 -42.22 9.00 -42.66
CA GLY A 163 -43.37 8.09 -42.82
C GLY A 163 -44.24 8.02 -41.56
N ALA A 164 -45.08 9.01 -41.26
CA ALA A 164 -46.44 9.21 -41.77
C ALA A 164 -47.45 8.07 -41.47
N LEU A 165 -48.38 8.43 -40.56
CA LEU A 165 -49.85 8.24 -40.63
C LEU A 165 -50.54 7.01 -39.99
N MET A 166 -51.64 7.37 -39.31
CA MET A 166 -52.85 6.62 -38.88
C MET A 166 -52.67 5.74 -37.62
N ILE A 167 -53.44 5.93 -36.54
CA ILE A 167 -54.83 6.38 -36.38
C ILE A 167 -54.95 7.14 -35.05
#